data_AF-A0A7C5DH24-F1
#
_entry.id   AF-A0A7C5DH24-F1
#
_cell.length_a   1.000
_cell.length_b   1.000
_cell.length_c   1.000
_cell.angle_alpha   90.00
_cell.angle_beta   90.00
_cell.angle_gamma   90.00
#
_symmetry.space_group_name_H-M   'P 1'
#
loop_
_entity.id
_entity.type
_entity.pdbx_description
1 polymer ?
#
loop_
_entity_poly.entity_id
_entity_poly.type
_entity_poly.pdbx_seq_one_letter_code
_entity_poly.pdbx_strand_id
1 'polypeptide(L)'
;MNLGWGLTTNSLEIIRKLIVLLKRILLSKNFKTIFFYPEFPCYRDVIYKICFINGHKMVRKPGNTMDLVIHWDENTFWKEHQQIEKCKDSIPKINNDCKDISKPLVDKYFQEIFGYSIQIDPTKFLGKCVRKNVLNAKHDGKIINCPVKEADKKYVYQHIINNSLDGKIVEDVRVPIFKNSIPFVYLKYRPIDN
;
A
#
# COMPACT_ATOMS: atom_id res chain seq x y z
N MET A 1 13.21 -8.74 51.99
CA MET A 1 12.36 -7.68 51.44
C MET A 1 13.28 -6.65 50.80
N ASN A 2 13.47 -6.72 49.48
CA ASN A 2 14.11 -5.68 48.68
C ASN A 2 13.64 -5.88 47.23
N LEU A 3 12.68 -5.07 46.80
CA LEU A 3 12.12 -5.06 45.46
C LEU A 3 13.00 -4.20 44.56
N GLY A 4 14.05 -4.82 43.99
CA GLY A 4 14.82 -4.21 42.91
C GLY A 4 14.08 -4.37 41.59
N TRP A 5 13.25 -3.40 41.21
CA TRP A 5 12.68 -3.32 39.88
C TRP A 5 13.79 -2.99 38.88
N GLY A 6 14.37 -4.02 38.28
CA GLY A 6 15.21 -3.89 37.11
C GLY A 6 14.39 -3.34 35.95
N LEU A 7 14.55 -2.05 35.66
CA LEU A 7 14.30 -1.54 34.32
C LEU A 7 15.24 -2.31 33.39
N THR A 8 14.69 -3.31 32.69
CA THR A 8 15.44 -3.99 31.63
C THR A 8 15.92 -2.92 30.65
N THR A 9 17.10 -3.10 30.07
CA THR A 9 17.72 -2.22 29.06
C THR A 9 16.74 -1.70 28.00
N ASN A 10 15.67 -2.45 27.73
CA ASN A 10 14.54 -2.11 26.88
C ASN A 10 13.75 -0.85 27.29
N SER A 11 13.52 -0.61 28.58
CA SER A 11 12.68 0.51 29.06
C SER A 11 13.33 1.87 28.84
N LEU A 12 14.63 1.99 29.12
CA LEU A 12 15.41 3.21 28.89
C LEU A 12 15.55 3.51 27.40
N GLU A 13 15.68 2.48 26.56
CA GLU A 13 15.74 2.64 25.12
C GLU A 13 14.40 3.13 24.54
N ILE A 14 13.28 2.60 25.03
CA ILE A 14 11.94 3.08 24.68
C ILE A 14 11.77 4.55 25.08
N ILE A 15 12.12 4.92 26.31
CA ILE A 15 12.05 6.31 26.79
C ILE A 15 12.91 7.23 25.92
N ARG A 16 14.13 6.82 25.59
CA ARG A 16 15.03 7.59 24.72
C ARG A 16 14.45 7.77 23.31
N LYS A 17 13.88 6.71 22.71
CA LYS A 17 13.19 6.77 21.41
C LYS A 17 11.98 7.71 21.46
N LEU A 18 11.20 7.67 22.55
CA LEU A 18 10.07 8.58 22.77
C LEU A 18 10.53 10.04 22.91
N ILE A 19 11.60 10.32 23.65
CA ILE A 19 12.16 11.68 23.79
C ILE A 19 12.64 12.21 22.42
N VAL A 20 13.34 11.39 21.62
CA VAL A 20 13.79 11.79 20.28
C VAL A 20 12.60 12.07 19.36
N LEU A 21 11.57 11.21 19.40
CA LEU A 21 10.34 11.39 18.64
C LEU A 21 9.61 12.67 19.06
N LEU A 22 9.44 12.91 20.36
CA LEU A 22 8.81 14.10 20.91
C LEU A 22 9.59 15.35 20.52
N LYS A 23 10.92 15.36 20.64
CA LYS A 23 11.76 16.47 20.16
C LYS A 23 11.58 16.71 18.67
N ARG A 24 11.53 15.66 17.86
CA ARG A 24 11.32 15.79 16.41
C ARG A 24 9.95 16.37 16.09
N ILE A 25 8.90 15.95 16.79
CA ILE A 25 7.54 16.49 16.62
C ILE A 25 7.46 17.95 17.09
N LEU A 26 7.97 18.25 18.28
CA LEU A 26 7.88 19.57 18.92
C LEU A 26 8.81 20.62 18.27
N LEU A 27 9.97 20.20 17.74
CA LEU A 27 10.95 21.08 17.11
C LEU A 27 10.84 21.09 15.57
N SER A 28 9.88 20.35 14.99
CA SER A 28 9.67 20.36 13.53
C SER A 28 9.22 21.74 13.08
N LYS A 29 10.13 22.49 12.45
CA LYS A 29 9.83 23.80 11.84
C LYS A 29 9.15 23.69 10.46
N ASN A 30 9.08 22.49 9.90
CA ASN A 30 8.53 22.18 8.58
C ASN A 30 7.34 21.21 8.68
N PHE A 31 6.41 21.46 9.59
CA PHE A 31 5.15 20.71 9.59
C PHE A 31 4.32 21.11 8.37
N LYS A 32 3.56 20.15 7.84
CA LYS A 32 2.74 20.28 6.63
C LYS A 32 1.31 19.95 6.98
N THR A 33 0.35 20.66 6.40
CA THR A 33 -1.07 20.30 6.48
C THR A 33 -1.45 19.47 5.27
N ILE A 34 -1.75 18.20 5.49
CA ILE A 34 -2.02 17.19 4.46
C ILE A 34 -3.50 16.83 4.51
N PHE A 35 -4.20 17.10 3.42
CA PHE A 35 -5.61 16.75 3.26
C PHE A 35 -5.75 15.36 2.65
N PHE A 36 -6.50 14.49 3.31
CA PHE A 36 -6.85 13.15 2.82
C PHE A 36 -8.33 13.09 2.46
N TYR A 37 -8.63 12.52 1.30
CA TYR A 37 -9.98 12.37 0.77
C TYR A 37 -10.06 11.22 -0.25
N PRO A 38 -11.19 10.51 -0.42
CA PRO A 38 -12.42 10.58 0.38
C PRO A 38 -12.28 9.95 1.76
N GLU A 39 -11.40 8.96 1.87
CA GLU A 39 -11.14 8.28 3.12
C GLU A 39 -9.97 8.92 3.87
N PHE A 40 -9.69 8.39 5.06
CA PHE A 40 -8.65 8.91 5.93
C PHE A 40 -7.84 7.75 6.51
N PRO A 41 -6.51 7.83 6.48
CA PRO A 41 -5.68 6.73 6.94
C PRO A 41 -5.86 6.48 8.43
N CYS A 42 -5.88 5.21 8.82
CA CYS A 42 -5.90 4.76 10.19
C CYS A 42 -4.48 4.59 10.75
N TYR A 43 -4.36 4.40 12.06
CA TYR A 43 -3.06 4.26 12.73
C TYR A 43 -2.22 3.06 12.26
N ARG A 44 -2.84 2.07 11.61
CA ARG A 44 -2.14 0.91 11.05
C ARG A 44 -1.44 1.24 9.74
N ASP A 45 -1.94 2.23 9.00
CA ASP A 45 -1.44 2.61 7.70
C ASP A 45 -0.06 3.25 7.79
N VAL A 46 0.80 2.88 6.84
CA VAL A 46 2.18 3.40 6.80
C VAL A 46 2.18 4.92 6.64
N ILE A 47 1.27 5.48 5.85
CA ILE A 47 1.17 6.92 5.64
C ILE A 47 0.82 7.68 6.93
N TYR A 48 -0.04 7.11 7.80
CA TYR A 48 -0.36 7.69 9.09
C TYR A 48 0.89 7.79 9.96
N LYS A 49 1.66 6.69 10.04
CA LYS A 49 2.91 6.63 10.81
C LYS A 49 3.95 7.61 10.28
N ILE A 50 4.07 7.74 8.95
CA ILE A 50 4.94 8.74 8.31
C ILE A 50 4.55 10.16 8.72
N CYS A 51 3.26 10.50 8.60
CA CYS A 51 2.78 11.84 8.97
C CYS A 51 3.02 12.13 10.45
N PHE A 52 2.68 11.18 11.32
CA PHE A 52 2.84 11.29 12.76
C PHE A 52 4.30 11.51 13.18
N ILE A 53 5.23 10.68 12.68
CA ILE A 53 6.65 10.77 13.04
C ILE A 53 7.30 12.07 12.55
N ASN A 54 6.80 12.65 11.46
CA ASN A 54 7.28 13.92 10.92
C ASN A 54 6.52 15.16 11.44
N GLY A 55 5.56 14.96 12.36
CA GLY A 55 4.76 16.05 12.92
C GLY A 55 3.81 16.72 11.92
N HIS A 56 3.47 16.06 10.82
CA HIS A 56 2.52 16.59 9.84
C HIS A 56 1.08 16.52 10.36
N LYS A 57 0.32 17.58 10.08
CA LYS A 57 -1.09 17.67 10.43
C LYS A 57 -1.92 17.03 9.32
N MET A 58 -2.64 15.96 9.65
CA MET A 58 -3.59 15.32 8.72
C MET A 58 -4.98 15.90 8.93
N VAL A 59 -5.66 16.30 7.84
CA VAL A 59 -7.01 16.90 7.89
C VAL A 59 -7.99 16.17 6.97
N ARG A 60 -9.27 16.13 7.38
CA ARG A 60 -10.39 15.51 6.64
C ARG A 60 -11.23 16.49 5.84
N LYS A 61 -11.03 17.79 6.07
CA LYS A 61 -11.77 18.86 5.41
C LYS A 61 -10.76 19.79 4.75
N PRO A 62 -11.03 20.26 3.53
CA PRO A 62 -10.18 21.26 2.92
C PRO A 62 -10.21 22.54 3.75
N GLY A 63 -9.05 23.19 3.88
CA GLY A 63 -8.90 24.44 4.60
C GLY A 63 -8.06 25.43 3.80
N ASN A 64 -7.96 26.68 4.28
CA ASN A 64 -7.28 27.75 3.56
C ASN A 64 -5.77 27.52 3.40
N THR A 65 -5.16 26.74 4.29
CA THR A 65 -3.72 26.42 4.28
C THR A 65 -3.54 24.90 4.19
N MET A 66 -3.28 24.41 2.98
CA MET A 66 -2.94 23.01 2.72
C MET A 66 -1.67 22.97 1.89
N ASP A 67 -0.77 22.05 2.25
CA ASP A 67 0.50 21.87 1.57
C ASP A 67 0.46 20.70 0.57
N LEU A 68 -0.43 19.74 0.78
CA LEU A 68 -0.53 18.52 -0.01
C LEU A 68 -1.94 17.95 0.09
N VAL A 69 -2.45 17.46 -1.03
CA VAL A 69 -3.65 16.62 -1.09
C VAL A 69 -3.25 15.20 -1.43
N ILE A 70 -3.75 14.23 -0.68
CA ILE A 70 -3.60 12.80 -0.98
C ILE A 70 -4.99 12.25 -1.26
N HIS A 71 -5.17 11.81 -2.50
CA HIS A 71 -6.34 11.03 -2.87
C HIS A 71 -6.18 9.61 -2.30
N TRP A 72 -6.93 9.35 -1.23
CA TRP A 72 -6.92 8.13 -0.45
C TRP A 72 -8.23 7.39 -0.67
N ASP A 73 -8.27 6.62 -1.76
CA ASP A 73 -9.41 5.82 -2.19
C ASP A 73 -8.93 4.39 -2.47
N GLU A 74 -9.56 3.40 -1.83
CA GLU A 74 -9.22 1.98 -2.00
C GLU A 74 -10.10 1.28 -3.05
N ASN A 75 -11.05 2.00 -3.64
CA ASN A 75 -11.91 1.49 -4.69
C ASN A 75 -11.11 1.14 -5.95
N THR A 76 -11.54 0.08 -6.64
CA THR A 76 -10.85 -0.38 -7.86
C THR A 76 -10.96 0.62 -9.01
N PHE A 77 -12.14 1.21 -9.12
CA PHE A 77 -12.47 2.21 -10.11
C PHE A 77 -12.85 3.47 -9.37
N TRP A 78 -12.18 4.55 -9.73
CA TRP A 78 -12.41 5.86 -9.17
C TRP A 78 -13.81 6.37 -9.52
N LYS A 79 -14.37 7.17 -8.62
CA LYS A 79 -15.55 8.00 -8.83
C LYS A 79 -15.14 9.45 -8.68
N GLU A 80 -15.66 10.31 -9.54
CA GLU A 80 -15.38 11.75 -9.49
C GLU A 80 -15.67 12.33 -8.09
N HIS A 81 -14.72 13.10 -7.56
CA HIS A 81 -14.70 13.54 -6.16
C HIS A 81 -14.61 15.06 -6.08
N GLN A 82 -15.77 15.71 -5.98
CA GLN A 82 -15.93 17.18 -6.00
C GLN A 82 -15.09 17.95 -4.96
N GLN A 83 -14.65 17.30 -3.87
CA GLN A 83 -13.86 17.96 -2.82
C GLN A 83 -12.40 18.17 -3.23
N ILE A 84 -11.84 17.29 -4.05
CA ILE A 84 -10.45 17.43 -4.53
C ILE A 84 -10.36 18.53 -5.58
N GLU A 85 -11.39 18.67 -6.42
CA GLU A 85 -11.50 19.73 -7.44
C GLU A 85 -11.59 21.14 -6.84
N LYS A 86 -12.17 21.26 -5.63
CA LYS A 86 -12.23 22.52 -4.89
C LYS A 86 -10.87 22.97 -4.34
N CYS A 87 -9.87 22.09 -4.33
CA CYS A 87 -8.53 22.43 -3.90
C CYS A 87 -7.80 23.20 -5.00
N LYS A 88 -7.11 24.29 -4.62
CA LYS A 88 -6.31 25.10 -5.54
C LYS A 88 -5.34 24.23 -6.35
N ASP A 89 -5.24 24.46 -7.65
CA ASP A 89 -4.36 23.68 -8.53
C ASP A 89 -2.87 23.83 -8.22
N SER A 90 -2.49 24.93 -7.56
CA SER A 90 -1.12 25.13 -7.07
C SER A 90 -0.72 24.17 -5.95
N ILE A 91 -1.68 23.49 -5.31
CA ILE A 91 -1.40 22.52 -4.23
C ILE A 91 -1.08 21.17 -4.88
N PRO A 92 0.07 20.55 -4.58
CA PRO A 92 0.40 19.22 -5.09
C PRO A 92 -0.65 18.18 -4.69
N LYS A 93 -1.02 17.31 -5.63
CA LYS A 93 -2.01 16.22 -5.44
C LYS A 93 -1.32 14.87 -5.72
N ILE A 94 -1.42 13.92 -4.79
CA ILE A 94 -0.92 12.54 -4.96
C ILE A 94 -2.11 11.62 -5.27
N ASN A 95 -1.92 10.69 -6.19
CA ASN A 95 -2.91 9.70 -6.67
C ASN A 95 -4.17 10.30 -7.32
N ASN A 96 -4.17 11.59 -7.64
CA ASN A 96 -5.31 12.27 -8.27
C ASN A 96 -5.71 11.62 -9.60
N ASP A 97 -4.71 11.20 -10.39
CA ASP A 97 -4.93 10.61 -11.72
C ASP A 97 -4.97 9.07 -11.67
N CYS A 98 -4.93 8.49 -10.48
CA CYS A 98 -5.04 7.04 -10.28
C CYS A 98 -6.51 6.62 -10.33
N LYS A 99 -7.06 6.58 -11.55
CA LYS A 99 -8.50 6.37 -11.78
C LYS A 99 -8.93 4.91 -11.81
N ASP A 100 -7.99 4.01 -12.05
CA ASP A 100 -8.23 2.59 -12.20
C ASP A 100 -7.01 1.82 -11.69
N ILE A 101 -7.23 1.00 -10.67
CA ILE A 101 -6.23 0.10 -10.06
C ILE A 101 -6.58 -1.38 -10.30
N SER A 102 -7.40 -1.65 -11.31
CA SER A 102 -7.82 -3.00 -11.67
C SER A 102 -6.64 -3.82 -12.17
N LYS A 103 -6.71 -5.13 -11.89
CA LYS A 103 -5.66 -6.08 -12.28
C LYS A 103 -5.45 -6.15 -13.81
N PRO A 104 -6.49 -6.03 -14.66
CA PRO A 104 -6.31 -5.89 -16.11
C PRO A 104 -5.51 -4.66 -16.53
N LEU A 105 -5.79 -3.47 -15.97
CA LEU A 105 -5.06 -2.27 -16.36
C LEU A 105 -3.59 -2.33 -15.92
N VAL A 106 -3.34 -2.85 -14.70
CA VAL A 106 -1.98 -3.06 -14.20
C VAL A 106 -1.21 -4.04 -15.10
N ASP A 107 -1.83 -5.14 -15.53
CA ASP A 107 -1.21 -6.11 -16.43
C ASP A 107 -0.89 -5.53 -17.81
N LYS A 108 -1.79 -4.70 -18.36
CA LYS A 108 -1.55 -3.99 -19.62
C LYS A 108 -0.26 -3.17 -19.56
N TYR A 109 -0.11 -2.31 -18.54
CA TYR A 109 1.10 -1.51 -18.39
C TYR A 109 2.33 -2.35 -18.07
N PHE A 110 2.15 -3.43 -17.30
CA PHE A 110 3.23 -4.38 -17.04
C PHE A 110 3.74 -4.99 -18.35
N GLN A 111 2.86 -5.43 -19.23
CA GLN A 111 3.23 -5.98 -20.54
C GLN A 111 3.88 -4.94 -21.44
N GLU A 112 3.39 -3.70 -21.46
CA GLU A 112 3.99 -2.60 -22.22
C GLU A 112 5.44 -2.31 -21.76
N ILE A 113 5.72 -2.41 -20.45
CA ILE A 113 7.04 -2.11 -19.88
C ILE A 113 8.01 -3.29 -19.99
N PHE A 114 7.54 -4.51 -19.67
CA PHE A 114 8.41 -5.68 -19.52
C PHE A 114 8.37 -6.63 -20.73
N GLY A 115 7.44 -6.45 -21.66
CA GLY A 115 7.31 -7.28 -22.86
C GLY A 115 6.60 -8.62 -22.66
N TYR A 116 6.06 -8.89 -21.46
CA TYR A 116 5.26 -10.09 -21.18
C TYR A 116 4.11 -9.80 -20.20
N SER A 117 3.02 -10.54 -20.31
CA SER A 117 1.87 -10.44 -19.41
C SER A 117 2.05 -11.36 -18.19
N ILE A 118 1.54 -10.94 -17.03
CA ILE A 118 1.39 -11.82 -15.86
C ILE A 118 0.08 -12.59 -15.89
N GLN A 119 -0.86 -12.18 -16.74
CA GLN A 119 -2.12 -12.86 -16.98
C GLN A 119 -1.98 -13.98 -18.01
N ILE A 120 -2.85 -14.97 -17.88
CA ILE A 120 -2.94 -16.12 -18.78
C ILE A 120 -4.37 -16.27 -19.30
N ASP A 121 -4.51 -16.93 -20.45
CA ASP A 121 -5.80 -17.49 -20.88
C ASP A 121 -6.04 -18.80 -20.12
N PRO A 122 -6.95 -18.84 -19.14
CA PRO A 122 -7.14 -20.02 -18.31
C PRO A 122 -7.81 -21.17 -19.06
N THR A 123 -8.34 -20.94 -20.27
CA THR A 123 -8.96 -21.99 -21.12
C THR A 123 -7.94 -22.73 -21.98
N LYS A 124 -6.73 -22.16 -22.12
CA LYS A 124 -5.63 -22.72 -22.92
C LYS A 124 -4.40 -23.08 -22.11
N PHE A 125 -4.18 -22.38 -21.00
CA PHE A 125 -3.02 -22.62 -20.14
C PHE A 125 -3.06 -24.03 -19.54
N LEU A 126 -1.91 -24.70 -19.50
CA LEU A 126 -1.77 -26.02 -18.91
C LEU A 126 -1.07 -25.90 -17.55
N GLY A 127 -1.69 -26.44 -16.51
CA GLY A 127 -1.14 -26.44 -15.16
C GLY A 127 -1.94 -25.59 -14.20
N LYS A 128 -1.29 -25.07 -13.15
CA LYS A 128 -1.97 -24.30 -12.09
C LYS A 128 -1.82 -22.80 -12.31
N CYS A 129 -2.88 -22.05 -12.02
CA CYS A 129 -2.86 -20.58 -12.01
C CYS A 129 -3.47 -20.02 -10.72
N VAL A 130 -3.25 -18.72 -10.46
CA VAL A 130 -3.97 -18.00 -9.41
C VAL A 130 -5.14 -17.25 -10.03
N ARG A 131 -6.35 -17.55 -9.59
CA ARG A 131 -7.57 -16.79 -9.88
C ARG A 131 -7.79 -15.73 -8.80
N LYS A 132 -7.98 -14.47 -9.18
CA LYS A 132 -8.23 -13.34 -8.25
C LYS A 132 -9.36 -12.47 -8.77
N ASN A 133 -10.20 -11.90 -7.89
CA ASN A 133 -11.21 -10.95 -8.34
C ASN A 133 -10.58 -9.78 -9.11
N VAL A 134 -11.25 -9.23 -10.12
CA VAL A 134 -10.84 -7.96 -10.72
C VAL A 134 -10.83 -6.86 -9.64
N LEU A 135 -11.84 -6.84 -8.77
CA LEU A 135 -11.96 -5.87 -7.68
C LEU A 135 -10.82 -6.03 -6.65
N ASN A 136 -10.34 -4.89 -6.17
CA ASN A 136 -9.34 -4.78 -5.13
C ASN A 136 -9.89 -5.26 -3.77
N ALA A 137 -8.99 -5.66 -2.87
CA ALA A 137 -9.28 -6.01 -1.47
C ALA A 137 -10.35 -7.12 -1.24
N LYS A 138 -10.63 -7.98 -2.23
CA LYS A 138 -11.56 -9.12 -2.03
C LYS A 138 -10.97 -10.30 -1.26
N HIS A 139 -9.63 -10.39 -1.18
CA HIS A 139 -8.92 -11.47 -0.49
C HIS A 139 -9.40 -12.89 -0.88
N ASP A 140 -9.84 -13.06 -2.13
CA ASP A 140 -10.48 -14.27 -2.64
C ASP A 140 -9.58 -15.08 -3.58
N GLY A 141 -8.27 -14.79 -3.56
CA GLY A 141 -7.28 -15.44 -4.41
C GLY A 141 -7.24 -16.94 -4.17
N LYS A 142 -7.38 -17.74 -5.24
CA LYS A 142 -7.33 -19.20 -5.17
C LYS A 142 -6.44 -19.77 -6.26
N ILE A 143 -5.70 -20.82 -5.91
CA ILE A 143 -5.00 -21.65 -6.90
C ILE A 143 -6.01 -22.61 -7.52
N ILE A 144 -6.06 -22.68 -8.85
CA ILE A 144 -6.94 -23.58 -9.60
C ILE A 144 -6.16 -24.34 -10.67
N ASN A 145 -6.71 -25.45 -11.15
CA ASN A 145 -6.17 -26.17 -12.31
C ASN A 145 -6.76 -25.59 -13.61
N CYS A 146 -5.91 -25.49 -14.62
CA CYS A 146 -6.23 -25.13 -15.99
C CYS A 146 -5.90 -26.32 -16.92
N PRO A 147 -6.60 -26.44 -18.07
CA PRO A 147 -7.56 -25.49 -18.60
C PRO A 147 -8.91 -25.54 -17.86
N VAL A 148 -9.56 -24.39 -17.73
CA VAL A 148 -10.96 -24.31 -17.29
C VAL A 148 -11.88 -24.31 -18.50
N LYS A 149 -13.12 -24.79 -18.32
CA LYS A 149 -14.12 -24.81 -19.40
C LYS A 149 -14.48 -23.40 -19.89
N GLU A 150 -14.59 -22.44 -18.98
CA GLU A 150 -14.95 -21.05 -19.28
C GLU A 150 -14.26 -20.10 -18.29
N ALA A 151 -13.81 -18.95 -18.78
CA ALA A 151 -13.24 -17.89 -17.97
C ALA A 151 -14.35 -16.97 -17.41
N ASP A 152 -14.37 -16.77 -16.10
CA ASP A 152 -15.30 -15.84 -15.46
C ASP A 152 -14.75 -14.41 -15.50
N LYS A 153 -15.50 -13.51 -16.14
CA LYS A 153 -15.15 -12.09 -16.33
C LYS A 153 -14.96 -11.31 -15.03
N LYS A 154 -15.45 -11.82 -13.89
CA LYS A 154 -15.22 -11.22 -12.56
C LYS A 154 -13.80 -11.45 -12.05
N TYR A 155 -13.05 -12.35 -12.67
CA TYR A 155 -11.72 -12.75 -12.22
C TYR A 155 -10.67 -12.52 -13.29
N VAL A 156 -9.44 -12.31 -12.82
CA VAL A 156 -8.23 -12.47 -13.62
C VAL A 156 -7.55 -13.78 -13.25
N TYR A 157 -6.77 -14.30 -14.19
CA TYR A 157 -6.03 -15.54 -14.05
C TYR A 157 -4.57 -15.22 -14.32
N GLN A 158 -3.71 -15.49 -13.35
CA GLN A 158 -2.31 -15.10 -13.38
C GLN A 158 -1.40 -16.29 -13.17
N HIS A 159 -0.18 -16.20 -13.70
CA HIS A 159 0.89 -17.15 -13.39
C HIS A 159 1.10 -17.28 -11.87
N ILE A 160 1.40 -18.50 -11.41
CA ILE A 160 1.87 -18.71 -10.04
C ILE A 160 3.33 -18.30 -9.97
N ILE A 161 3.62 -17.29 -9.17
CA ILE A 161 4.98 -16.90 -8.84
C ILE A 161 5.38 -17.70 -7.60
N ASN A 162 6.37 -18.58 -7.76
CA ASN A 162 6.92 -19.32 -6.63
C ASN A 162 7.93 -18.42 -5.90
N ASN A 163 7.53 -17.94 -4.73
CA ASN A 163 8.38 -17.18 -3.83
C ASN A 163 8.56 -17.87 -2.46
N SER A 164 8.52 -19.20 -2.47
CA SER A 164 8.77 -20.05 -1.31
C SER A 164 10.28 -20.23 -1.07
N LEU A 165 10.70 -20.04 0.17
CA LEU A 165 11.99 -20.41 0.71
C LEU A 165 11.83 -21.71 1.50
N ASP A 166 12.48 -22.77 1.01
CA ASP A 166 12.54 -24.10 1.61
C ASP A 166 11.17 -24.72 1.97
N GLY A 167 10.09 -24.31 1.30
CA GLY A 167 8.75 -24.83 1.55
C GLY A 167 8.16 -24.43 2.90
N LYS A 168 8.73 -23.44 3.59
CA LYS A 168 8.28 -23.01 4.93
C LYS A 168 7.90 -21.53 5.00
N ILE A 169 8.68 -20.69 4.32
CA ILE A 169 8.56 -19.24 4.37
C ILE A 169 8.28 -18.72 2.98
N VAL A 170 7.46 -17.69 2.87
CA VAL A 170 7.28 -16.90 1.66
C VAL A 170 8.05 -15.59 1.80
N GLU A 171 8.82 -15.25 0.77
CA GLU A 171 9.54 -13.99 0.65
C GLU A 171 8.86 -13.09 -0.40
N ASP A 172 8.29 -11.97 0.03
CA ASP A 172 7.79 -10.94 -0.87
C ASP A 172 8.82 -9.79 -0.98
N VAL A 173 9.29 -9.50 -2.18
CA VAL A 173 10.04 -8.27 -2.47
C VAL A 173 9.06 -7.09 -2.55
N ARG A 174 9.23 -6.09 -1.70
CA ARG A 174 8.37 -4.89 -1.65
C ARG A 174 9.16 -3.68 -2.10
N VAL A 175 8.68 -3.07 -3.19
CA VAL A 175 9.30 -1.92 -3.84
C VAL A 175 8.32 -0.73 -3.77
N PRO A 176 8.35 0.07 -2.69
CA PRO A 176 7.59 1.31 -2.67
C PRO A 176 8.09 2.25 -3.77
N ILE A 177 7.16 2.90 -4.47
CA ILE A 177 7.46 3.90 -5.50
C ILE A 177 6.84 5.21 -5.04
N PHE A 178 7.66 6.26 -4.96
CA PHE A 178 7.21 7.62 -4.67
C PHE A 178 7.64 8.53 -5.82
N LYS A 179 6.66 9.08 -6.53
CA LYS A 179 6.88 9.81 -7.78
C LYS A 179 7.74 8.98 -8.73
N ASN A 180 8.97 9.43 -9.00
CA ASN A 180 9.88 8.81 -9.95
C ASN A 180 11.07 8.11 -9.25
N SER A 181 10.91 7.77 -7.97
CA SER A 181 11.98 7.20 -7.15
C SER A 181 11.54 5.96 -6.39
N ILE A 182 12.47 5.00 -6.29
CA ILE A 182 12.39 3.85 -5.39
C ILE A 182 13.28 4.20 -4.19
N PRO A 183 12.73 4.65 -3.04
CA PRO A 183 13.56 5.10 -1.93
C PRO A 183 14.27 3.94 -1.22
N PHE A 184 13.69 2.75 -1.23
CA PHE A 184 14.26 1.53 -0.68
C PHE A 184 13.49 0.31 -1.21
N VAL A 185 14.07 -0.87 -1.00
CA VAL A 185 13.43 -2.17 -1.22
C VAL A 185 13.52 -2.93 0.09
N TYR A 186 12.47 -3.66 0.46
CA TYR A 186 12.48 -4.49 1.65
C TYR A 186 11.88 -5.87 1.38
N LEU A 187 12.38 -6.87 2.10
CA LEU A 187 11.90 -8.24 2.04
C LEU A 187 10.90 -8.47 3.17
N LYS A 188 9.71 -8.96 2.82
CA LYS A 188 8.69 -9.33 3.79
C LYS A 188 8.58 -10.85 3.85
N TYR A 189 8.88 -11.40 5.01
CA TYR A 189 8.78 -12.82 5.29
C TYR A 189 7.44 -13.16 5.96
N ARG A 190 6.83 -14.27 5.57
CA ARG A 190 5.67 -14.85 6.25
C ARG A 190 5.70 -16.39 6.20
N PRO A 191 5.20 -17.11 7.20
CA PRO A 191 4.96 -18.54 7.08
C PRO A 191 3.97 -18.87 5.94
N ILE A 192 4.09 -20.06 5.37
CA ILE A 192 3.12 -20.57 4.38
C ILE A 192 1.77 -20.90 5.04
N ASP A 193 1.78 -21.47 6.24
CA ASP A 193 0.59 -22.02 6.92
C ASP A 193 -0.17 -21.01 7.80
N ASN A 194 -0.09 -19.71 7.50
CA ASN A 194 -0.80 -18.65 8.24
C ASN A 194 -2.06 -18.15 7.55
#